data_AF-A0AAP9EQY6-F1
#
_entry.id   AF-A0AAP9EQY6-F1
#
_cell.length_a   1.000
_cell.length_b   1.000
_cell.length_c   1.000
_cell.angle_alpha   90.00
_cell.angle_beta   90.00
_cell.angle_gamma   90.00
#
_symmetry.space_group_name_H-M   'P 1'
#
loop_
_entity.id
_entity.type
_entity.pdbx_description
1 polymer ?
#
loop_
_entity_poly.entity_id
_entity_poly.type
_entity_poly.pdbx_seq_one_letter_code
_entity_poly.pdbx_strand_id
1 'polypeptide(L)'
;MTPPSHISGHNTTGQVFHLPLRSRLLATPEAAVYLGLSLRRLKTLAILGAGPQRTHTPDGRPAYRREDLETYLSNLYEKADISDTERVRRRAERANQRNATLERLQADPQVDLPLPDPFMMMATTGEMCQHMVFFALKVMAIFGFILLCISPTPLLRTHFN
;
A
#
# COMPACT_ATOMS: atom_id res chain seq x y z
N MET A 1 -48.99 -50.75 6.95
CA MET A 1 -47.88 -51.15 6.05
C MET A 1 -47.88 -50.18 4.88
N THR A 2 -46.96 -49.22 4.90
CA THR A 2 -46.63 -48.32 3.78
C THR A 2 -45.15 -47.93 3.91
N PRO A 3 -44.33 -48.07 2.85
CA PRO A 3 -42.91 -47.74 2.81
C PRO A 3 -42.69 -46.31 2.21
N PRO A 4 -41.50 -45.92 1.73
CA PRO A 4 -40.49 -45.15 2.46
C PRO A 4 -40.31 -43.70 1.95
N SER A 5 -39.68 -42.89 2.81
CA SER A 5 -38.86 -41.69 2.56
C SER A 5 -38.79 -41.12 1.14
N HIS A 6 -39.42 -39.96 0.93
CA HIS A 6 -39.00 -38.99 -0.08
C HIS A 6 -38.35 -37.81 0.65
N ILE A 7 -37.04 -37.93 0.93
CA ILE A 7 -36.22 -36.75 1.24
C ILE A 7 -36.05 -36.02 -0.07
N SER A 8 -36.94 -35.05 -0.33
CA SER A 8 -36.71 -34.06 -1.35
C SER A 8 -35.39 -33.38 -1.02
N GLY A 9 -34.40 -33.58 -1.88
CA GLY A 9 -33.14 -32.86 -1.86
C GLY A 9 -33.45 -31.37 -1.89
N HIS A 10 -33.43 -30.75 -0.72
CA HIS A 10 -33.31 -29.32 -0.63
C HIS A 10 -31.89 -29.04 -1.06
N ASN A 11 -31.73 -28.73 -2.34
CA ASN A 11 -30.57 -28.05 -2.88
C ASN A 11 -30.37 -26.83 -1.99
N THR A 12 -29.55 -26.99 -0.96
CA THR A 12 -28.99 -25.88 -0.21
C THR A 12 -28.07 -25.21 -1.22
N THR A 13 -28.67 -24.39 -2.09
CA THR A 13 -28.00 -23.29 -2.74
C THR A 13 -27.26 -22.61 -1.62
N GLY A 14 -25.96 -22.88 -1.53
CA GLY A 14 -25.08 -22.30 -0.54
C GLY A 14 -25.34 -20.81 -0.62
N GLN A 15 -26.07 -20.32 0.37
CA GLN A 15 -26.28 -18.91 0.56
C GLN A 15 -24.91 -18.44 1.00
N VAL A 16 -24.06 -18.15 0.01
CA VAL A 16 -22.82 -17.43 0.19
C VAL A 16 -23.29 -16.13 0.78
N PHE A 17 -23.26 -16.04 2.10
CA PHE A 17 -23.35 -14.79 2.80
C PHE A 17 -22.16 -14.00 2.28
N HIS A 18 -22.40 -13.21 1.24
CA HIS A 18 -21.60 -12.04 0.93
C HIS A 18 -21.86 -11.11 2.11
N LEU A 19 -21.21 -11.38 3.24
CA LEU A 19 -20.94 -10.33 4.20
C LEU A 19 -20.37 -9.19 3.36
N PRO A 20 -20.84 -7.95 3.52
CA PRO A 20 -20.14 -6.84 2.95
C PRO A 20 -18.80 -6.78 3.69
N LEU A 21 -17.83 -7.58 3.23
CA LEU A 21 -16.41 -7.32 3.31
C LEU A 21 -16.23 -6.02 2.54
N ARG A 22 -16.72 -4.94 3.12
CA ARG A 22 -16.37 -3.58 2.76
C ARG A 22 -14.93 -3.52 3.21
N SER A 23 -14.03 -4.10 2.40
CA SER A 23 -12.59 -3.87 2.45
C SER A 23 -12.49 -2.37 2.42
N ARG A 24 -12.37 -1.77 3.60
CA ARG A 24 -12.53 -0.33 3.76
C ARG A 24 -11.32 0.23 3.05
N LEU A 25 -11.57 0.80 1.88
CA LEU A 25 -10.56 1.47 1.08
C LEU A 25 -10.25 2.77 1.82
N LEU A 26 -8.99 2.89 2.26
CA LEU A 26 -8.46 4.09 2.88
C LEU A 26 -7.83 4.95 1.79
N ALA A 27 -8.14 6.23 1.81
CA ALA A 27 -7.42 7.20 0.98
C ALA A 27 -5.95 7.27 1.43
N THR A 28 -5.07 7.79 0.57
CA THR A 28 -3.64 7.94 0.90
C THR A 28 -3.35 8.64 2.26
N PRO A 29 -4.01 9.76 2.64
CA PRO A 29 -3.78 10.36 3.96
C PRO A 29 -4.27 9.46 5.12
N GLU A 30 -5.41 8.80 4.96
CA GLU A 30 -5.92 7.85 5.96
C GLU A 30 -4.97 6.66 6.13
N ALA A 31 -4.43 6.13 5.02
CA ALA A 31 -3.48 5.03 5.03
C ALA A 31 -2.15 5.42 5.72
N ALA A 32 -1.68 6.65 5.50
CA ALA A 32 -0.48 7.17 6.18
C ALA A 32 -0.68 7.20 7.70
N VAL A 33 -1.83 7.71 8.16
CA VAL A 33 -2.20 7.72 9.59
C VAL A 33 -2.36 6.30 10.12
N TYR A 34 -2.96 5.40 9.35
CA TYR A 34 -3.14 4.00 9.77
C TYR A 34 -1.79 3.31 10.03
N LEU A 35 -0.80 3.55 9.16
CA LEU A 35 0.55 3.00 9.30
C LEU A 35 1.44 3.81 10.26
N GLY A 36 1.01 4.96 10.75
CA GLY A 36 1.88 5.85 11.53
C GLY A 36 3.05 6.43 10.71
N LEU A 37 2.89 6.57 9.39
CA LEU A 37 3.88 7.17 8.50
C LEU A 37 3.51 8.62 8.19
N SER A 38 4.50 9.45 7.86
CA SER A 38 4.21 10.75 7.27
C SER A 38 3.65 10.59 5.85
N LEU A 39 2.75 11.48 5.44
CA LEU A 39 2.16 11.46 4.10
C LEU A 39 3.23 11.52 3.00
N ARG A 40 4.26 12.34 3.20
CA ARG A 40 5.39 12.46 2.26
C ARG A 40 6.10 11.11 2.12
N ARG A 41 6.37 10.44 3.24
CA ARG A 41 7.09 9.16 3.25
C ARG A 41 6.31 8.06 2.55
N LEU A 42 5.00 7.95 2.79
CA LEU A 42 4.16 7.00 2.07
C LEU A 42 4.14 7.28 0.56
N LYS A 43 4.06 8.56 0.15
CA LYS A 43 4.16 8.96 -1.27
C LYS A 43 5.51 8.61 -1.88
N THR A 44 6.61 8.82 -1.16
CA THR A 44 7.95 8.45 -1.63
C THR A 44 8.09 6.94 -1.81
N LEU A 45 7.63 6.13 -0.84
CA LEU A 45 7.59 4.66 -0.99
C LEU A 45 6.82 4.27 -2.25
N ALA A 46 5.64 4.87 -2.43
CA ALA A 46 4.81 4.67 -3.61
C ALA A 46 5.55 5.03 -4.93
N ILE A 47 6.31 6.12 -4.98
CA ILE A 47 7.09 6.49 -6.18
C ILE A 47 8.22 5.48 -6.44
N LEU A 48 8.89 5.03 -5.38
CA LEU A 48 9.96 4.04 -5.46
C LEU A 48 9.47 2.62 -5.79
N GLY A 49 8.15 2.40 -5.83
CA GLY A 49 7.56 1.08 -6.01
C GLY A 49 7.67 0.20 -4.77
N ALA A 50 7.92 0.80 -3.61
CA ALA A 50 7.96 0.15 -2.30
C ALA A 50 6.68 0.43 -1.49
N GLY A 51 6.60 -0.14 -0.29
CA GLY A 51 5.49 0.08 0.63
C GLY A 51 4.30 -0.87 0.42
N PRO A 52 3.14 -0.57 1.03
CA PRO A 52 1.96 -1.44 0.97
C PRO A 52 1.35 -1.47 -0.44
N GLN A 53 0.67 -2.58 -0.75
CA GLN A 53 -0.04 -2.75 -2.02
C GLN A 53 -1.07 -1.63 -2.22
N ARG A 54 -1.05 -1.04 -3.42
CA ARG A 54 -1.95 0.05 -3.82
C ARG A 54 -3.04 -0.48 -4.72
N THR A 55 -4.24 0.04 -4.49
CA THR A 55 -5.40 -0.12 -5.38
C THR A 55 -5.84 1.24 -5.88
N HIS A 56 -6.66 1.26 -6.92
CA HIS A 56 -7.25 2.50 -7.42
C HIS A 56 -8.76 2.46 -7.17
N THR A 57 -9.32 3.57 -6.69
CA THR A 57 -10.77 3.73 -6.68
C THR A 57 -11.30 3.80 -8.12
N PRO A 58 -12.62 3.62 -8.34
CA PRO A 58 -13.23 3.83 -9.66
C PRO A 58 -12.90 5.20 -10.27
N ASP A 59 -12.68 6.22 -9.42
CA ASP A 59 -12.29 7.57 -9.81
C ASP A 59 -10.79 7.72 -10.14
N GLY A 60 -10.03 6.62 -10.19
CA GLY A 60 -8.60 6.60 -10.48
C GLY A 60 -7.69 7.10 -9.35
N ARG A 61 -8.24 7.41 -8.17
CA ARG A 61 -7.45 7.89 -7.03
C ARG A 61 -6.79 6.72 -6.29
N PRO A 62 -5.55 6.90 -5.79
CA PRO A 62 -4.87 5.84 -5.04
C PRO A 62 -5.57 5.59 -3.70
N ALA A 63 -5.94 4.34 -3.48
CA ALA A 63 -6.55 3.84 -2.26
C ALA A 63 -5.87 2.56 -1.78
N TYR A 64 -5.94 2.33 -0.48
CA TYR A 64 -5.29 1.21 0.18
C TYR A 64 -6.35 0.37 0.88
N ARG A 65 -6.28 -0.93 0.66
CA ARG A 65 -7.10 -1.87 1.41
C ARG A 65 -6.51 -2.04 2.79
N ARG A 66 -7.37 -2.16 3.81
CA ARG A 66 -6.92 -2.32 5.20
C ARG A 66 -6.10 -3.61 5.37
N GLU A 67 -6.52 -4.68 4.74
CA GLU A 67 -5.84 -5.98 4.75
C GLU A 67 -4.40 -5.89 4.20
N ASP A 68 -4.19 -5.12 3.12
CA ASP A 68 -2.86 -4.92 2.54
C ASP A 68 -1.97 -4.09 3.47
N LEU A 69 -2.54 -3.08 4.13
CA LEU A 69 -1.84 -2.28 5.13
C LEU A 69 -1.44 -3.12 6.35
N GLU A 70 -2.30 -4.03 6.80
CA GLU A 70 -2.03 -4.93 7.92
C GLU A 70 -0.98 -5.98 7.60
N THR A 71 -1.03 -6.53 6.38
CA THR A 71 -0.02 -7.46 5.88
C THR A 71 1.34 -6.78 5.81
N TYR A 72 1.40 -5.59 5.21
CA TYR A 72 2.63 -4.80 5.14
C TYR A 72 3.19 -4.46 6.52
N LEU A 73 2.32 -4.05 7.46
CA LEU A 73 2.73 -3.76 8.82
C LEU A 73 3.29 -5.01 9.53
N SER A 74 2.66 -6.17 9.32
CA SER A 74 3.12 -7.44 9.88
C SER A 74 4.50 -7.80 9.37
N ASN A 75 4.73 -7.67 8.06
CA ASN A 75 6.04 -7.91 7.45
C ASN A 75 7.12 -6.96 8.00
N LEU A 76 6.79 -5.70 8.29
CA LEU A 76 7.73 -4.76 8.89
C LEU A 76 8.09 -5.14 10.34
N TYR A 77 7.12 -5.58 11.13
CA TYR A 77 7.38 -6.05 12.50
C TYR A 77 8.19 -7.34 12.52
N GLU A 78 7.90 -8.27 11.60
CA GLU A 78 8.64 -9.52 11.43
C GLU A 78 10.10 -9.26 11.04
N LYS A 79 10.34 -8.36 10.06
CA LYS A 79 11.71 -7.94 9.69
C LYS A 79 12.48 -7.29 10.84
N ALA A 80 11.77 -6.70 11.80
CA ALA A 80 12.35 -6.07 12.98
C ALA A 80 12.47 -7.02 14.18
N ASP A 81 12.12 -8.30 14.02
CA ASP A 81 12.11 -9.33 15.07
C ASP A 81 11.34 -8.90 16.33
N ILE A 82 10.23 -8.19 16.13
CA ILE A 82 9.36 -7.73 17.22
C ILE A 82 8.33 -8.81 17.52
N SER A 83 8.21 -9.16 18.80
CA SER A 83 7.23 -10.14 19.26
C SER A 83 5.78 -9.70 19.00
N ASP A 84 4.91 -10.69 18.78
CA ASP A 84 3.48 -10.44 18.58
C ASP A 84 2.81 -9.70 19.73
N THR A 85 3.24 -9.97 20.97
CA THR A 85 2.72 -9.32 22.17
C THR A 85 3.07 -7.83 22.20
N GLU A 86 4.31 -7.48 21.84
CA GLU A 86 4.76 -6.10 21.75
C GLU A 86 4.08 -5.35 20.60
N ARG A 87 3.85 -6.03 19.47
CA ARG A 87 3.08 -5.50 18.34
C ARG A 87 1.65 -5.14 18.73
N VAL A 88 0.96 -6.02 19.48
CA VAL A 88 -0.39 -5.77 19.98
C VAL A 88 -0.40 -4.61 20.98
N ARG A 89 0.56 -4.55 21.90
CA ARG A 89 0.69 -3.46 22.88
C ARG A 89 0.84 -2.10 22.19
N ARG A 90 1.80 -1.96 21.26
CA ARG A 90 2.02 -0.71 20.50
C ARG A 90 0.81 -0.29 19.68
N ARG A 91 0.11 -1.27 19.08
CA ARG A 91 -1.12 -1.01 18.34
C ARG A 91 -2.23 -0.50 19.26
N ALA A 92 -2.40 -1.10 20.43
CA ALA A 92 -3.41 -0.69 21.40
C ALA A 92 -3.15 0.74 21.90
N GLU A 93 -1.90 1.07 22.23
CA GLU A 93 -1.48 2.41 22.66
C GLU A 93 -1.83 3.49 21.65
N ARG A 94 -1.70 3.18 20.36
CA ARG A 94 -2.01 4.13 19.28
C ARG A 94 -3.41 4.02 18.71
N ALA A 95 -4.20 3.03 19.10
CA ALA A 95 -5.52 2.80 18.53
C ALA A 95 -6.42 4.03 18.72
N ASN A 96 -6.39 4.62 19.92
CA ASN A 96 -7.20 5.79 20.25
C ASN A 96 -6.81 7.02 19.43
N GLN A 97 -5.52 7.34 19.37
CA GLN A 97 -5.02 8.46 18.59
C GLN A 97 -5.30 8.27 17.09
N ARG A 98 -5.02 7.07 16.56
CA ARG A 98 -5.26 6.71 15.16
C ARG A 98 -6.74 6.84 14.80
N ASN A 99 -7.63 6.31 15.62
CA ASN A 99 -9.08 6.36 15.35
C ASN A 99 -9.59 7.81 15.39
N ALA A 100 -9.20 8.60 16.39
CA ALA A 100 -9.58 10.00 16.49
C ALA A 100 -9.09 10.82 15.28
N THR A 101 -7.87 10.58 14.80
CA THR A 101 -7.35 11.29 13.62
C THR A 101 -8.00 10.82 12.32
N LEU A 102 -8.31 9.53 12.19
CA LEU A 102 -9.06 9.02 11.04
C LEU A 102 -10.46 9.65 10.97
N GLU A 103 -11.16 9.77 12.09
CA GLU A 103 -12.47 10.44 12.16
C GLU A 103 -12.36 11.92 11.74
N ARG A 104 -11.32 12.62 12.21
CA ARG A 104 -11.08 14.02 11.81
C ARG A 104 -10.77 14.16 10.32
N LEU A 105 -9.95 13.28 9.75
CA LEU A 105 -9.63 13.30 8.31
C LEU A 105 -10.84 13.00 7.43
N GLN A 106 -11.81 12.23 7.95
CA GLN A 106 -13.07 11.97 7.26
C GLN A 106 -14.00 13.18 7.29
N ALA A 107 -13.98 13.95 8.38
CA ALA A 107 -14.74 15.19 8.49
C ALA A 107 -14.09 16.35 7.71
N ASP A 108 -12.76 16.46 7.75
CA ASP A 108 -11.99 17.50 7.09
C ASP A 108 -10.67 16.92 6.50
N PRO A 109 -10.54 16.88 5.16
CA PRO A 109 -9.34 16.41 4.48
C PRO A 109 -8.07 17.27 4.69
N GLN A 110 -8.18 18.50 5.20
CA GLN A 110 -7.05 19.41 5.40
C GLN A 110 -6.44 19.39 6.81
N VAL A 111 -6.94 18.52 7.70
CA VAL A 111 -6.46 18.43 9.09
C VAL A 111 -4.96 18.07 9.15
N ASP A 112 -4.25 18.74 10.07
CA ASP A 112 -2.87 18.43 10.37
C ASP A 112 -2.70 16.97 10.80
N LEU A 113 -1.80 16.27 10.10
CA LEU A 113 -1.52 14.87 10.37
C LEU A 113 -0.78 14.71 11.72
N PRO A 114 -0.99 13.58 12.41
CA PRO A 114 -0.35 13.32 13.69
C PRO A 114 1.14 13.07 13.49
N LEU A 115 1.92 13.22 14.57
CA LEU A 115 3.34 12.96 14.53
C LEU A 115 3.61 11.51 14.07
N PRO A 116 4.49 11.28 13.07
CA PRO A 116 4.81 9.94 12.59
C PRO A 116 5.43 9.08 13.69
N ASP A 117 5.19 7.77 13.61
CA ASP A 117 5.83 6.80 14.48
C ASP A 117 7.33 6.69 14.20
N PRO A 118 8.21 6.97 15.18
CA PRO A 118 9.65 6.80 15.02
C PRO A 118 10.06 5.38 14.59
N PHE A 119 9.38 4.34 15.10
CA PHE A 119 9.66 2.97 14.71
C PHE A 119 9.37 2.75 13.22
N MET A 120 8.21 3.18 12.73
CA MET A 120 7.85 3.03 11.31
C MET A 120 8.75 3.85 10.40
N MET A 121 9.17 5.04 10.85
CA MET A 121 10.16 5.84 10.15
C MET A 121 11.51 5.11 10.08
N MET A 122 11.95 4.41 11.13
CA MET A 122 13.18 3.62 11.09
C MET A 122 13.02 2.36 10.23
N ALA A 123 11.99 1.57 10.46
CA ALA A 123 11.72 0.28 9.80
C ALA A 123 11.62 0.41 8.27
N THR A 124 11.05 1.52 7.77
CA THR A 124 10.92 1.74 6.32
C THR A 124 12.17 2.35 5.68
N THR A 125 13.22 2.67 6.43
CA THR A 125 14.42 3.32 5.87
C THR A 125 15.24 2.37 5.02
N GLY A 126 15.40 1.11 5.46
CA GLY A 126 16.08 0.08 4.70
C GLY A 126 15.41 -0.17 3.34
N GLU A 127 14.08 -0.28 3.32
CA GLU A 127 13.32 -0.44 2.09
C GLU A 127 13.48 0.76 1.14
N MET A 128 13.46 1.99 1.66
CA MET A 128 13.71 3.18 0.85
C MET A 128 15.07 3.13 0.18
N CYS A 129 16.14 2.84 0.93
CA CYS A 129 17.49 2.78 0.37
C CYS A 129 17.61 1.71 -0.72
N GLN A 130 17.08 0.51 -0.48
CA GLN A 130 17.15 -0.58 -1.44
C GLN A 130 16.39 -0.24 -2.73
N HIS A 131 15.17 0.27 -2.63
CA HIS A 131 14.35 0.60 -3.80
C HIS A 131 14.81 1.88 -4.51
N MET A 132 15.49 2.79 -3.81
CA MET A 132 16.13 3.96 -4.41
C MET A 132 17.20 3.58 -5.43
N VAL A 133 17.98 2.54 -5.17
CA VAL A 133 19.00 2.06 -6.11
C VAL A 133 18.36 1.59 -7.42
N PHE A 134 17.33 0.74 -7.34
CA PHE A 134 16.61 0.26 -8.52
C PHE A 134 15.92 1.39 -9.27
N PHE A 135 15.38 2.37 -8.56
CA PHE A 135 14.79 3.55 -9.16
C PHE A 135 15.83 4.38 -9.91
N ALA A 136 17.00 4.64 -9.31
CA ALA A 136 18.09 5.37 -9.94
C ALA A 136 18.59 4.67 -11.21
N LEU A 137 18.73 3.34 -11.18
CA LEU A 137 19.10 2.55 -12.36
C LEU A 137 18.08 2.70 -13.50
N LYS A 138 16.78 2.66 -13.20
CA LYS A 138 15.72 2.88 -14.20
C LYS A 138 15.81 4.28 -14.81
N VAL A 139 16.02 5.31 -13.99
CA VAL A 139 16.16 6.69 -14.46
C VAL A 139 17.39 6.84 -15.36
N MET A 140 18.54 6.25 -14.98
CA MET A 140 19.75 6.28 -15.78
C MET A 140 19.58 5.57 -17.13
N ALA A 141 18.89 4.42 -17.15
CA ALA A 141 18.59 3.70 -18.38
C ALA A 141 17.68 4.52 -19.32
N ILE A 142 16.62 5.14 -18.79
CA ILE A 142 15.72 6.01 -19.57
C ILE A 142 16.49 7.21 -20.12
N PHE A 143 17.31 7.84 -19.28
CA PHE A 143 18.13 8.98 -19.68
C PHE A 143 19.11 8.61 -20.79
N GLY A 144 19.83 7.49 -20.65
CA GLY A 144 20.72 6.97 -21.68
C GLY A 144 20.00 6.66 -22.99
N PHE A 145 18.79 6.09 -22.91
CA PHE A 145 17.95 5.83 -24.08
C PHE A 145 17.50 7.12 -24.77
N ILE A 146 17.08 8.14 -24.02
CA ILE A 146 16.73 9.46 -24.57
C ILE A 146 17.94 10.11 -25.23
N LEU A 147 19.13 10.06 -24.60
CA LEU A 147 20.36 10.58 -25.20
C LEU A 147 20.74 9.85 -26.49
N LEU A 148 20.54 8.53 -26.56
CA LEU A 148 20.74 7.75 -27.78
C LEU A 148 19.79 8.20 -28.90
N CYS A 149 18.51 8.43 -28.58
CA CYS A 149 17.53 8.93 -29.53
C CYS A 149 17.82 10.37 -30.00
N ILE A 150 18.40 11.21 -29.14
CA ILE A 150 18.73 12.61 -29.47
C ILE A 150 20.06 12.73 -30.21
N SER A 151 21.01 11.80 -30.02
CA SER A 151 22.25 11.70 -30.77
C SER A 151 21.93 11.65 -32.28
N PRO A 152 21.97 12.79 -32.99
CA PRO A 152 21.70 12.79 -34.41
C PRO A 152 22.96 12.21 -34.99
N THR A 153 22.92 11.01 -35.54
CA THR A 153 24.00 10.49 -36.36
C THR A 153 24.24 11.48 -37.50
N PRO A 154 25.33 12.29 -37.51
CA PRO A 154 25.76 12.99 -38.70
C PRO A 154 26.78 12.11 -39.45
N LEU A 155 26.88 10.82 -39.12
CA LEU A 155 27.87 9.90 -39.68
C LEU A 155 27.45 9.32 -41.04
N LEU A 156 26.18 9.46 -41.45
CA LEU A 156 25.77 9.10 -42.81
C LEU A 156 26.02 10.20 -43.85
N ARG A 157 26.30 11.44 -43.43
CA ARG A 157 26.43 12.57 -44.37
C ARG A 157 27.86 12.78 -44.89
N THR A 158 28.86 12.12 -44.32
CA THR A 158 30.26 12.21 -44.77
C THR A 158 30.66 11.12 -45.78
N HIS A 159 29.76 10.19 -46.12
CA HIS A 159 30.04 9.08 -47.06
C HIS A 159 29.24 9.13 -48.37
N PHE A 160 28.41 10.17 -48.56
CA PHE A 160 27.67 10.47 -49.80
C PHE A 160 28.00 11.87 -50.31
N ASN A 161 29.27 12.12 -50.62
CA ASN A 161 29.71 13.24 -51.45
C ASN A 161 30.59 12.71 -52.58
#